data_AF-A0A972D9M2-F1
#
_entry.id   AF-A0A972D9M2-F1
#
_cell.length_a   1.000
_cell.length_b   1.000
_cell.length_c   1.000
_cell.angle_alpha   90.00
_cell.angle_beta   90.00
_cell.angle_gamma   90.00
#
_symmetry.space_group_name_H-M   'P 1'
#
loop_
_entity.id
_entity.type
_entity.pdbx_description
1 polymer ?
#
loop_
_entity_poly.entity_id
_entity_poly.type
_entity_poly.pdbx_seq_one_letter_code
_entity_poly.pdbx_strand_id
1 'polypeptide(L)'
;MRIESKPRLGLREPEPPERELVREGLRRAKALLPSQPRLERFVHHNPLHALEHLSFEEAVLEASRRLGAEPYPSEAAFERFMREGRLEARDVEAVLDASLGPDEARPLPGGVTRKALRLTRLLYPHERPDATTVRFSVDEGRLFRKLDPAVSEGAKARFLAGLEGTPLPRVLAETFARLEAHAAEIHASGGVDDPERPRDRILAEYGEDVDREVQPILIRLLAVVLDAGLADASLPERKGGLLATFAAMYARRRPASPVIEGALERLVTRGVDDPEAIAVDALFALEVPREAWPRIVEKTLYAIRGWAGMVARLEAREDEREGTAPSLAELLALSLLLEAEAALHAMRTKRKRAPEPSAGGHEALAYEAFVLAQHLGLGPRSLEVADEVRAFVEEVAAFSDVERRRLWFLAYERRHAREVLSALARAELRPVEAPIAQAIFCIDDREESIRRHLEEIEPRIETFGYAGFFGVAMSYRGLFDDVARPLCPPGVNPTHVVFEERVEPSDGTGRIRAILAKLRARPGGVVRALLGLVMLVPFALRLLAPSRFAAWLRRLETPPVKTRVVFERGPEAEHGFDLDEMASIVAALLHTTGMEGRLAPLVFVIGHGAT
;
A
#
# COMPACT_ATOMS: atom_id res chain seq x y z
N MET A 1 9.64 6.78 -52.69
CA MET A 1 9.86 7.44 -51.38
C MET A 1 9.68 6.37 -50.32
N ARG A 2 10.65 6.24 -49.40
CA ARG A 2 10.92 5.05 -48.60
C ARG A 2 9.70 4.53 -47.82
N ILE A 3 9.42 3.24 -48.00
CA ILE A 3 8.63 2.44 -47.06
C ILE A 3 9.54 2.27 -45.84
N GLU A 4 9.32 3.08 -44.80
CA GLU A 4 9.94 2.86 -43.50
C GLU A 4 9.45 1.51 -42.97
N SER A 5 10.42 0.62 -42.76
CA SER A 5 10.24 -0.71 -42.22
C SER A 5 9.57 -0.64 -40.85
N LYS A 6 8.47 -1.38 -40.68
CA LYS A 6 7.85 -1.70 -39.38
C LYS A 6 8.91 -2.01 -38.32
N PRO A 7 8.71 -1.63 -37.03
CA PRO A 7 9.63 -2.00 -35.97
C PRO A 7 9.57 -3.52 -35.78
N ARG A 8 10.57 -4.23 -36.33
CA ARG A 8 10.97 -5.53 -35.80
C ARG A 8 11.83 -5.20 -34.59
N LEU A 9 11.52 -5.72 -33.39
CA LEU A 9 12.51 -5.71 -32.31
C LEU A 9 13.78 -6.35 -32.87
N GLY A 10 14.81 -5.52 -33.05
CA GLY A 10 16.00 -5.89 -33.77
C GLY A 10 16.92 -6.72 -32.88
N LEU A 11 17.61 -7.70 -33.47
CA LEU A 11 18.69 -8.46 -32.82
C LEU A 11 19.98 -7.64 -32.69
N ARG A 12 19.86 -6.32 -32.47
CA ARG A 12 21.03 -5.42 -32.42
C ARG A 12 21.69 -5.58 -31.06
N GLU A 13 23.00 -5.75 -31.01
CA GLU A 13 23.70 -5.70 -29.73
C GLU A 13 23.57 -4.31 -29.09
N PRO A 14 23.14 -4.21 -27.82
CA PRO A 14 23.08 -2.94 -27.10
C PRO A 14 24.44 -2.30 -26.96
N GLU A 15 24.51 -1.00 -27.14
CA GLU A 15 25.75 -0.25 -26.90
C GLU A 15 26.04 -0.15 -25.39
N PRO A 16 27.31 -0.03 -24.95
CA PRO A 16 27.63 0.08 -23.53
C PRO A 16 26.87 1.18 -22.76
N PRO A 17 26.63 2.38 -23.33
CA PRO A 17 25.82 3.41 -22.66
C PRO A 17 24.36 3.01 -22.44
N GLU A 18 23.78 2.23 -23.36
CA GLU A 18 22.39 1.77 -23.29
C GLU A 18 22.20 0.78 -22.14
N ARG A 19 23.16 -0.15 -21.97
CA ARG A 19 23.18 -1.08 -20.83
C ARG A 19 23.32 -0.33 -19.50
N GLU A 20 24.16 0.70 -19.46
CA GLU A 20 24.35 1.48 -18.24
C GLU A 20 23.08 2.22 -17.81
N LEU A 21 22.28 2.76 -18.75
CA LEU A 21 20.99 3.38 -18.44
C LEU A 21 19.99 2.39 -17.81
N VAL A 22 19.94 1.16 -18.33
CA VAL A 22 19.09 0.09 -17.76
C VAL A 22 19.58 -0.29 -16.36
N ARG A 23 20.90 -0.46 -16.18
CA ARG A 23 21.51 -0.78 -14.87
C ARG A 23 21.31 0.33 -13.85
N GLU A 24 21.39 1.58 -14.29
CA GLU A 24 21.11 2.74 -13.46
C GLU A 24 19.66 2.71 -12.96
N GLY A 25 18.70 2.47 -13.86
CA GLY A 25 17.29 2.30 -13.50
C GLY A 25 17.07 1.16 -12.50
N LEU A 26 17.72 0.00 -12.72
CA LEU A 26 17.67 -1.14 -11.79
C LEU A 26 18.21 -0.78 -10.40
N ARG A 27 19.36 -0.08 -10.31
CA ARG A 27 19.94 0.37 -9.03
C ARG A 27 19.00 1.35 -8.31
N ARG A 28 18.44 2.31 -9.03
CA ARG A 28 17.46 3.28 -8.49
C ARG A 28 16.21 2.59 -7.98
N ALA A 29 15.66 1.65 -8.75
CA ALA A 29 14.49 0.87 -8.38
C ALA A 29 14.74 0.05 -7.10
N LYS A 30 15.85 -0.68 -7.05
CA LYS A 30 16.22 -1.53 -5.91
C LYS A 30 16.35 -0.75 -4.60
N ALA A 31 16.74 0.52 -4.65
CA ALA A 31 16.86 1.36 -3.47
C ALA A 31 15.52 1.62 -2.74
N LEU A 32 14.39 1.52 -3.44
CA LEU A 32 13.06 1.79 -2.86
C LEU A 32 12.14 0.58 -2.80
N LEU A 33 12.49 -0.50 -3.51
CA LEU A 33 11.69 -1.71 -3.48
C LEU A 33 11.65 -2.28 -2.06
N PRO A 34 10.46 -2.67 -1.55
CA PRO A 34 10.33 -3.18 -0.20
C PRO A 34 11.05 -4.52 -0.05
N SER A 35 11.84 -4.68 1.01
CA SER A 35 12.51 -5.94 1.36
C SER A 35 11.55 -6.92 2.06
N GLN A 36 10.41 -7.20 1.44
CA GLN A 36 9.39 -8.09 2.01
C GLN A 36 9.81 -9.56 1.83
N PRO A 37 9.82 -10.37 2.91
CA PRO A 37 9.94 -11.81 2.78
C PRO A 37 8.67 -12.41 2.17
N ARG A 38 8.75 -13.67 1.74
CA ARG A 38 7.55 -14.46 1.42
C ARG A 38 6.64 -14.50 2.66
N LEU A 39 5.35 -14.28 2.47
CA LEU A 39 4.37 -14.23 3.57
C LEU A 39 4.17 -15.63 4.17
N GLU A 40 4.96 -15.97 5.19
CA GLU A 40 4.75 -17.18 6.01
C GLU A 40 3.91 -16.89 7.26
N ARG A 41 3.99 -15.66 7.77
CA ARG A 41 3.20 -15.09 8.89
C ARG A 41 3.02 -13.60 8.67
N PHE A 42 2.00 -13.00 9.28
CA PHE A 42 1.81 -11.56 9.26
C PHE A 42 2.90 -10.87 10.08
N VAL A 43 3.84 -10.21 9.42
CA VAL A 43 4.80 -9.30 10.05
C VAL A 43 4.63 -7.95 9.38
N HIS A 44 4.40 -6.91 10.19
CA HIS A 44 4.33 -5.55 9.68
C HIS A 44 5.73 -5.13 9.21
N HIS A 45 5.86 -4.76 7.94
CA HIS A 45 7.08 -4.15 7.40
C HIS A 45 6.79 -2.67 7.20
N ASN A 46 7.66 -1.77 7.67
CA ASN A 46 7.53 -0.35 7.40
C ASN A 46 7.55 -0.12 5.87
N PRO A 47 6.45 0.29 5.22
CA PRO A 47 6.45 0.49 3.77
C PRO A 47 7.39 1.63 3.35
N LEU A 48 7.77 2.51 4.28
CA LEU A 48 8.65 3.66 4.07
C LEU A 48 10.09 3.42 4.55
N HIS A 49 10.49 2.17 4.83
CA HIS A 49 11.83 1.86 5.37
C HIS A 49 13.01 2.50 4.59
N ALA A 50 12.92 2.56 3.25
CA ALA A 50 13.93 3.16 2.39
C ALA A 50 14.02 4.70 2.51
N LEU A 51 13.05 5.32 3.18
CA LEU A 51 12.89 6.75 3.35
C LEU A 51 13.00 7.16 4.84
N GLU A 52 13.46 6.28 5.73
CA GLU A 52 13.61 6.55 7.17
C GLU A 52 14.61 7.67 7.49
N HIS A 53 15.44 8.07 6.53
CA HIS A 53 16.36 9.21 6.64
C HIS A 53 15.66 10.57 6.44
N LEU A 54 14.38 10.59 6.06
CA LEU A 54 13.56 11.78 5.86
C LEU A 54 12.58 11.96 7.03
N SER A 55 12.04 13.17 7.20
CA SER A 55 10.85 13.35 8.05
C SER A 55 9.66 12.55 7.50
N PHE A 56 8.67 12.25 8.34
CA PHE A 56 7.49 11.50 7.91
C PHE A 56 6.79 12.18 6.72
N GLU A 57 6.64 13.50 6.77
CA GLU A 57 6.02 14.32 5.73
C GLU A 57 6.80 14.26 4.41
N GLU A 58 8.13 14.39 4.46
CA GLU A 58 8.97 14.27 3.28
C GLU A 58 8.94 12.84 2.72
N ALA A 59 8.95 11.83 3.60
CA ALA A 59 8.92 10.43 3.22
C ALA A 59 7.61 10.06 2.50
N VAL A 60 6.44 10.48 3.01
CA VAL A 60 5.15 10.18 2.34
C VAL A 60 5.01 10.90 1.01
N LEU A 61 5.52 12.14 0.89
CA LEU A 61 5.52 12.89 -0.37
C LEU A 61 6.47 12.28 -1.41
N GLU A 62 7.65 11.85 -0.99
CA GLU A 62 8.62 11.18 -1.86
C GLU A 62 8.09 9.81 -2.31
N ALA A 63 7.51 9.04 -1.39
CA ALA A 63 6.85 7.78 -1.69
C ALA A 63 5.68 7.98 -2.65
N SER A 64 4.86 9.01 -2.46
CA SER A 64 3.76 9.35 -3.37
C SER A 64 4.27 9.61 -4.79
N ARG A 65 5.27 10.48 -4.93
CA ARG A 65 5.84 10.84 -6.24
C ARG A 65 6.43 9.63 -6.97
N ARG A 66 7.12 8.74 -6.25
CA ARG A 66 7.84 7.61 -6.87
C ARG A 66 6.99 6.36 -7.05
N LEU A 67 6.07 6.10 -6.11
CA LEU A 67 5.28 4.87 -6.11
C LEU A 67 3.85 5.08 -6.63
N GLY A 68 3.39 6.32 -6.81
CA GLY A 68 2.01 6.62 -7.19
C GLY A 68 1.01 6.19 -6.11
N ALA A 69 1.37 6.39 -4.85
CA ALA A 69 0.51 6.15 -3.70
C ALA A 69 -0.05 7.48 -3.18
N GLU A 70 -1.26 7.46 -2.63
CA GLU A 70 -1.85 8.65 -2.01
C GLU A 70 -1.22 8.87 -0.63
N PRO A 71 -0.59 10.04 -0.37
CA PRO A 71 0.12 10.28 0.87
C PRO A 71 -0.82 10.56 2.06
N TYR A 72 -2.03 11.00 1.77
CA TYR A 72 -3.03 11.42 2.75
C TYR A 72 -4.45 10.97 2.32
N PRO A 73 -5.41 10.85 3.26
CA PRO A 73 -6.81 10.61 2.94
C PRO A 73 -7.36 11.61 1.91
N SER A 74 -8.37 11.22 1.13
CA SER A 74 -8.97 12.09 0.10
C SER A 74 -9.66 13.31 0.72
N GLU A 75 -9.85 14.38 -0.08
CA GLU A 75 -10.58 15.57 0.38
C GLU A 75 -11.99 15.23 0.89
N ALA A 76 -12.69 14.31 0.22
CA ALA A 76 -14.01 13.83 0.64
C ALA A 76 -13.98 13.14 2.01
N ALA A 77 -12.87 12.49 2.38
CA ALA A 77 -12.70 11.92 3.70
C ALA A 77 -12.60 13.02 4.77
N PHE A 78 -11.85 14.09 4.50
CA PHE A 78 -11.73 15.23 5.41
C PHE A 78 -13.03 16.03 5.52
N GLU A 79 -13.77 16.21 4.43
CA GLU A 79 -15.11 16.79 4.47
C GLU A 79 -16.03 15.98 5.41
N ARG A 80 -15.99 14.65 5.29
CA ARG A 80 -16.73 13.77 6.21
C ARG A 80 -16.25 13.95 7.65
N PHE A 81 -14.94 14.04 7.91
CA PHE A 81 -14.42 14.25 9.25
C PHE A 81 -14.89 15.59 9.85
N MET A 82 -14.98 16.65 9.05
CA MET A 82 -15.55 17.93 9.49
C MET A 82 -17.03 17.79 9.83
N ARG A 83 -17.81 17.10 8.99
CA ARG A 83 -19.24 16.86 9.22
C ARG A 83 -19.52 16.01 10.46
N GLU A 84 -18.66 15.04 10.74
CA GLU A 84 -18.72 14.18 11.93
C GLU A 84 -18.17 14.86 13.20
N GLY A 85 -17.66 16.09 13.09
CA GLY A 85 -17.02 16.80 14.19
C GLY A 85 -15.65 16.24 14.60
N ARG A 86 -15.08 15.32 13.80
CA ARG A 86 -13.74 14.74 14.00
C ARG A 86 -12.61 15.70 13.63
N LEU A 87 -12.92 16.76 12.90
CA LEU A 87 -12.01 17.85 12.50
C LEU A 87 -12.78 19.17 12.64
N GLU A 88 -12.22 20.18 13.31
CA GLU A 88 -12.89 21.46 13.53
C GLU A 88 -12.16 22.62 12.84
N ALA A 89 -12.91 23.66 12.49
CA ALA A 89 -12.38 24.85 11.83
C ALA A 89 -11.22 25.51 12.59
N ARG A 90 -11.29 25.53 13.93
CA ARG A 90 -10.23 26.08 14.80
C ARG A 90 -8.90 25.34 14.66
N ASP A 91 -8.93 24.03 14.40
CA ASP A 91 -7.73 23.22 14.27
C ASP A 91 -7.11 23.43 12.88
N VAL A 92 -7.95 23.56 11.85
CA VAL A 92 -7.55 23.94 10.50
C VAL A 92 -6.89 25.32 10.49
N GLU A 93 -7.51 26.32 11.13
CA GLU A 93 -6.96 27.67 11.22
C GLU A 93 -5.62 27.69 11.97
N ALA A 94 -5.51 27.00 13.10
CA ALA A 94 -4.28 26.93 13.87
C ALA A 94 -3.10 26.30 13.10
N VAL A 95 -3.36 25.25 12.32
CA VAL A 95 -2.34 24.63 11.47
C VAL A 95 -1.98 25.51 10.28
N LEU A 96 -2.98 26.15 9.66
CA LEU A 96 -2.73 27.09 8.58
C LEU A 96 -1.85 28.26 9.05
N ASP A 97 -2.14 28.83 10.22
CA ASP A 97 -1.36 29.92 10.82
C ASP A 97 0.09 29.53 11.10
N ALA A 98 0.33 28.29 11.52
CA ALA A 98 1.68 27.77 11.71
C ALA A 98 2.42 27.49 10.38
N SER A 99 1.68 27.27 9.29
CA SER A 99 2.24 26.95 7.97
C SER A 99 2.51 28.17 7.08
N LEU A 100 1.85 29.30 7.37
CA LEU A 100 1.98 30.52 6.58
C LEU A 100 3.24 31.29 7.00
N GLY A 101 4.10 31.59 6.02
CA GLY A 101 5.25 32.45 6.19
C GLY A 101 4.90 33.95 6.15
N PRO A 102 5.90 34.86 6.10
CA PRO A 102 5.71 36.32 6.12
C PRO A 102 4.88 36.88 4.95
N ASP A 103 4.63 36.09 3.89
CA ASP A 103 3.81 36.45 2.73
C ASP A 103 2.29 36.33 2.96
N GLU A 104 1.83 36.11 4.20
CA GLU A 104 0.41 36.03 4.58
C GLU A 104 -0.42 37.23 4.08
N ALA A 105 0.18 38.43 4.14
CA ALA A 105 -0.45 39.70 3.82
C ALA A 105 -0.38 40.07 2.34
N ARG A 106 0.18 39.23 1.45
CA ARG A 106 0.22 39.53 0.01
C ARG A 106 -1.22 39.75 -0.49
N PRO A 107 -1.55 40.95 -1.00
CA PRO A 107 -2.91 41.24 -1.43
C PRO A 107 -3.20 40.50 -2.73
N LEU A 108 -4.34 39.83 -2.75
CA LEU A 108 -5.00 39.25 -3.91
C LEU A 108 -6.17 40.17 -4.31
N PRO A 109 -6.83 39.93 -5.47
CA PRO A 109 -7.91 40.78 -5.95
C PRO A 109 -8.94 41.11 -4.88
N GLY A 110 -9.43 42.34 -4.86
CA GLY A 110 -10.44 42.80 -3.89
C GLY A 110 -9.95 42.86 -2.44
N GLY A 111 -8.63 42.88 -2.20
CA GLY A 111 -8.04 42.97 -0.86
C GLY A 111 -8.07 41.66 -0.07
N VAL A 112 -8.32 40.53 -0.74
CA VAL A 112 -8.27 39.21 -0.13
C VAL A 112 -6.84 38.85 0.24
N THR A 113 -6.61 38.29 1.43
CA THR A 113 -5.29 37.79 1.82
C THR A 113 -5.10 36.35 1.37
N ARG A 114 -3.84 35.93 1.23
CA ARG A 114 -3.49 34.53 0.98
C ARG A 114 -4.08 33.59 2.02
N LYS A 115 -4.05 33.97 3.31
CA LYS A 115 -4.69 33.23 4.41
C LYS A 115 -6.18 33.04 4.15
N ALA A 116 -6.89 34.12 3.81
CA ALA A 116 -8.33 34.06 3.57
C ALA A 116 -8.67 33.11 2.41
N LEU A 117 -7.90 33.12 1.33
CA LEU A 117 -8.05 32.17 0.22
C LEU A 117 -7.88 30.72 0.68
N ARG A 118 -6.74 30.40 1.31
CA ARG A 118 -6.43 29.03 1.75
C ARG A 118 -7.40 28.52 2.81
N LEU A 119 -7.73 29.35 3.79
CA LEU A 119 -8.68 29.02 4.83
C LEU A 119 -10.07 28.74 4.24
N THR A 120 -10.53 29.58 3.31
CA THR A 120 -11.80 29.36 2.60
C THR A 120 -11.77 28.02 1.86
N ARG A 121 -10.68 27.71 1.15
CA ARG A 121 -10.54 26.44 0.43
C ARG A 121 -10.53 25.21 1.35
N LEU A 122 -10.00 25.33 2.57
CA LEU A 122 -9.95 24.25 3.56
C LEU A 122 -11.28 24.06 4.32
N LEU A 123 -12.03 25.15 4.55
CA LEU A 123 -13.31 25.10 5.26
C LEU A 123 -14.50 24.75 4.35
N TYR A 124 -14.38 25.03 3.05
CA TYR A 124 -15.38 24.73 2.04
C TYR A 124 -14.79 23.81 0.95
N PRO A 125 -14.49 22.54 1.29
CA PRO A 125 -14.01 21.58 0.31
C PRO A 125 -15.06 21.36 -0.78
N HIS A 126 -14.61 21.30 -2.03
CA HIS A 126 -15.43 20.99 -3.17
C HIS A 126 -14.68 20.02 -4.07
N GLU A 127 -15.41 19.08 -4.67
CA GLU A 127 -14.83 18.14 -5.63
C GLU A 127 -14.37 18.93 -6.85
N ARG A 128 -13.15 18.64 -7.33
CA ARG A 128 -12.61 19.23 -8.55
C ARG A 128 -13.02 18.32 -9.73
N PRO A 129 -13.99 18.73 -10.57
CA PRO A 129 -14.42 17.91 -11.69
C PRO A 129 -13.28 17.80 -12.71
N ASP A 130 -13.30 16.71 -13.48
CA ASP A 130 -12.39 16.59 -14.61
C ASP A 130 -12.66 17.69 -15.66
N ALA A 131 -11.66 17.99 -16.48
CA ALA A 131 -11.71 19.04 -17.50
C ALA A 131 -12.89 18.87 -18.48
N THR A 132 -13.24 17.64 -18.83
CA THR A 132 -14.35 17.34 -19.74
C THR A 132 -15.69 17.66 -19.08
N THR A 133 -15.84 17.33 -17.80
CA THR A 133 -17.02 17.68 -17.00
C THR A 133 -17.17 19.19 -16.87
N VAL A 134 -16.06 19.93 -16.69
CA VAL A 134 -16.08 21.40 -16.66
C VAL A 134 -16.52 21.96 -18.01
N ARG A 135 -15.89 21.54 -19.13
CA ARG A 135 -16.25 21.98 -20.49
C ARG A 135 -17.73 21.74 -20.80
N PHE A 136 -18.21 20.53 -20.53
CA PHE A 136 -19.62 20.20 -20.73
C PHE A 136 -20.55 21.08 -19.88
N SER A 137 -20.14 21.42 -18.66
CA SER A 137 -20.92 22.30 -17.78
C SER A 137 -20.93 23.76 -18.25
N VAL A 138 -19.86 24.22 -18.88
CA VAL A 138 -19.75 25.54 -19.52
C VAL A 138 -20.64 25.59 -20.77
N ASP A 139 -20.54 24.59 -21.65
CA ASP A 139 -21.32 24.50 -22.90
C ASP A 139 -22.83 24.47 -22.64
N GLU A 140 -23.27 23.71 -21.63
CA GLU A 140 -24.67 23.61 -21.20
C GLU A 140 -25.14 24.83 -20.37
N GLY A 141 -24.25 25.78 -20.11
CA GLY A 141 -24.46 26.94 -19.25
C GLY A 141 -24.84 26.59 -17.81
N ARG A 142 -24.57 25.35 -17.36
CA ARG A 142 -24.94 24.85 -16.02
C ARG A 142 -24.15 25.58 -14.93
N LEU A 143 -22.88 25.86 -15.21
CA LEU A 143 -21.98 26.58 -14.30
C LEU A 143 -22.47 28.00 -13.99
N PHE A 144 -23.24 28.61 -14.89
CA PHE A 144 -23.67 30.00 -14.80
C PHE A 144 -25.11 30.17 -14.32
N ARG A 145 -25.79 29.11 -13.86
CA ARG A 145 -27.21 29.21 -13.46
C ARG A 145 -27.40 29.79 -12.06
N LYS A 146 -26.50 29.48 -11.14
CA LYS A 146 -26.57 29.83 -9.73
C LYS A 146 -25.18 29.89 -9.12
N LEU A 147 -25.05 30.64 -8.02
CA LEU A 147 -23.88 30.59 -7.15
C LEU A 147 -23.79 29.22 -6.46
N ASP A 148 -22.60 28.87 -5.99
CA ASP A 148 -22.40 27.72 -5.13
C ASP A 148 -23.31 27.81 -3.88
N PRO A 149 -24.05 26.75 -3.51
CA PRO A 149 -24.99 26.78 -2.38
C PRO A 149 -24.36 27.11 -1.02
N ALA A 150 -23.05 26.88 -0.84
CA ALA A 150 -22.34 27.13 0.40
C ALA A 150 -21.77 28.56 0.49
N VAL A 151 -21.99 29.42 -0.52
CA VAL A 151 -21.59 30.83 -0.50
C VAL A 151 -22.41 31.59 0.54
N SER A 152 -21.72 32.27 1.48
CA SER A 152 -22.38 33.10 2.49
C SER A 152 -23.09 34.31 1.86
N GLU A 153 -24.18 34.79 2.49
CA GLU A 153 -24.89 35.98 2.00
C GLU A 153 -23.99 37.22 1.96
N GLY A 154 -23.02 37.34 2.86
CA GLY A 154 -22.03 38.41 2.82
C GLY A 154 -21.07 38.32 1.63
N ALA A 155 -20.60 37.11 1.28
CA ALA A 155 -19.78 36.90 0.10
C ALA A 155 -20.56 37.15 -1.20
N LYS A 156 -21.81 36.68 -1.26
CA LYS A 156 -22.74 36.95 -2.36
C LYS A 156 -22.99 38.44 -2.57
N ALA A 157 -23.21 39.20 -1.50
CA ALA A 157 -23.38 40.66 -1.59
C ALA A 157 -22.13 41.35 -2.16
N ARG A 158 -20.92 40.94 -1.74
CA ARG A 158 -19.66 41.47 -2.30
C ARG A 158 -19.45 41.05 -3.75
N PHE A 159 -19.75 39.80 -4.09
CA PHE A 159 -19.63 39.26 -5.44
C PHE A 159 -20.49 40.03 -6.46
N LEU A 160 -21.66 40.50 -6.03
CA LEU A 160 -22.62 41.23 -6.88
C LEU A 160 -22.53 42.75 -6.73
N ALA A 161 -21.62 43.28 -5.90
CA ALA A 161 -21.55 44.69 -5.58
C ALA A 161 -21.32 45.56 -6.83
N GLY A 162 -22.18 46.57 -7.03
CA GLY A 162 -22.08 47.47 -8.19
C GLY A 162 -22.55 46.86 -9.51
N LEU A 163 -23.16 45.68 -9.49
CA LEU A 163 -23.72 45.01 -10.66
C LEU A 163 -25.26 44.92 -10.56
N GLU A 164 -25.88 45.85 -9.83
CA GLU A 164 -27.33 45.90 -9.65
C GLU A 164 -28.03 45.98 -11.02
N GLY A 165 -28.87 44.98 -11.33
CA GLY A 165 -29.59 44.88 -12.60
C GLY A 165 -28.90 44.05 -13.69
N THR A 166 -27.67 43.58 -13.48
CA THR A 166 -27.03 42.62 -14.39
C THR A 166 -27.54 41.20 -14.10
N PRO A 167 -27.99 40.42 -15.11
CA PRO A 167 -28.39 39.02 -14.90
C PRO A 167 -27.24 38.18 -14.33
N LEU A 168 -27.52 37.42 -13.25
CA LEU A 168 -26.53 36.55 -12.59
C LEU A 168 -25.74 35.65 -13.56
N PRO A 169 -26.36 35.00 -14.58
CA PRO A 169 -25.60 34.18 -15.51
C PRO A 169 -24.52 34.94 -16.28
N ARG A 170 -24.75 36.23 -16.58
CA ARG A 170 -23.76 37.07 -17.25
C ARG A 170 -22.60 37.39 -16.32
N VAL A 171 -22.88 37.69 -15.05
CA VAL A 171 -21.85 37.95 -14.03
C VAL A 171 -20.97 36.73 -13.83
N LEU A 172 -21.57 35.54 -13.73
CA LEU A 172 -20.85 34.28 -13.56
C LEU A 172 -19.99 33.92 -14.79
N ALA A 173 -20.54 34.07 -16.00
CA ALA A 173 -19.81 33.82 -17.24
C ALA A 173 -18.61 34.77 -17.40
N GLU A 174 -18.79 36.06 -17.11
CA GLU A 174 -17.69 37.04 -17.17
C GLU A 174 -16.60 36.74 -16.14
N THR A 175 -16.97 36.35 -14.93
CA THR A 175 -16.02 35.95 -13.88
C THR A 175 -15.22 34.74 -14.31
N PHE A 176 -15.88 33.69 -14.82
CA PHE A 176 -15.23 32.47 -15.27
C PHE A 176 -14.26 32.73 -16.43
N ALA A 177 -14.67 33.50 -17.44
CA ALA A 177 -13.84 33.81 -18.61
C ALA A 177 -12.53 34.52 -18.23
N ARG A 178 -12.58 35.45 -17.25
CA ARG A 178 -11.38 36.15 -16.76
C ARG A 178 -10.41 35.20 -16.06
N LEU A 179 -10.92 34.22 -15.30
CA LEU A 179 -10.10 33.23 -14.60
C LEU A 179 -9.53 32.16 -15.55
N GLU A 180 -10.34 31.71 -16.51
CA GLU A 180 -9.97 30.70 -17.51
C GLU A 180 -8.79 31.15 -18.39
N ALA A 181 -8.79 32.43 -18.80
CA ALA A 181 -7.69 32.99 -19.60
C ALA A 181 -6.33 32.83 -18.90
N HIS A 182 -6.23 33.17 -17.61
CA HIS A 182 -5.00 33.04 -16.85
C HIS A 182 -4.69 31.58 -16.46
N ALA A 183 -5.71 30.76 -16.21
CA ALA A 183 -5.51 29.33 -15.97
C ALA A 183 -4.87 28.63 -17.18
N ALA A 184 -5.25 29.01 -18.40
CA ALA A 184 -4.66 28.49 -19.64
C ALA A 184 -3.17 28.87 -19.77
N GLU A 185 -2.83 30.13 -19.48
CA GLU A 185 -1.43 30.62 -19.48
C GLU A 185 -0.56 29.87 -18.48
N ILE A 186 -1.04 29.71 -17.24
CA ILE A 186 -0.31 29.01 -16.17
C ILE A 186 -0.11 27.53 -16.52
N HIS A 187 -1.17 26.86 -17.00
CA HIS A 187 -1.08 25.45 -17.38
C HIS A 187 -0.08 25.21 -18.52
N ALA A 188 -0.02 26.10 -19.51
CA ALA A 188 0.96 26.03 -20.59
C ALA A 188 2.42 26.19 -20.11
N SER A 189 2.64 26.86 -18.97
CA SER A 189 3.97 27.11 -18.40
C SER A 189 4.44 26.10 -17.34
N GLY A 190 3.53 25.28 -16.80
CA GLY A 190 3.73 24.52 -15.55
C GLY A 190 4.03 23.02 -15.68
N GLY A 191 4.29 22.50 -16.89
CA GLY A 191 4.58 21.08 -17.08
C GLY A 191 5.97 20.70 -16.56
N VAL A 192 6.05 20.06 -15.39
CA VAL A 192 7.25 19.30 -15.00
C VAL A 192 7.24 18.00 -15.82
N ASP A 193 8.23 17.82 -16.70
CA ASP A 193 8.42 16.61 -17.51
C ASP A 193 8.77 15.41 -16.60
N ASP A 194 7.75 14.74 -16.05
CA ASP A 194 7.90 13.38 -15.55
C ASP A 194 7.47 12.41 -16.68
N PRO A 195 8.39 11.63 -17.27
CA PRO A 195 8.08 10.84 -18.45
C PRO A 195 7.00 9.78 -18.15
N GLU A 196 5.91 9.82 -18.90
CA GLU A 196 4.83 8.85 -18.82
C GLU A 196 5.31 7.44 -19.20
N ARG A 197 4.73 6.38 -18.59
CA ARG A 197 5.04 5.02 -19.04
C ARG A 197 4.49 4.83 -20.46
N PRO A 198 5.11 3.97 -21.30
CA PRO A 198 4.59 3.67 -22.63
C PRO A 198 3.14 3.16 -22.60
N ARG A 199 2.76 2.39 -21.58
CA ARG A 199 1.36 2.08 -21.24
C ARG A 199 0.43 3.29 -21.31
N ASP A 200 0.77 4.39 -20.64
CA ASP A 200 -0.12 5.54 -20.47
C ASP A 200 -0.33 6.25 -21.82
N ARG A 201 0.75 6.35 -22.61
CA ARG A 201 0.68 6.78 -24.02
C ARG A 201 -0.25 5.88 -24.84
N ILE A 202 -0.14 4.55 -24.72
CA ILE A 202 -1.02 3.62 -25.45
C ILE A 202 -2.47 3.74 -25.01
N LEU A 203 -2.73 3.92 -23.71
CA LEU A 203 -4.06 4.15 -23.18
C LEU A 203 -4.67 5.45 -23.72
N ALA A 204 -3.90 6.53 -23.76
CA ALA A 204 -4.34 7.81 -24.31
C ALA A 204 -4.62 7.72 -25.82
N GLU A 205 -3.68 7.16 -26.59
CA GLU A 205 -3.77 7.13 -28.05
C GLU A 205 -4.70 6.06 -28.61
N TYR A 206 -4.84 4.91 -27.95
CA TYR A 206 -5.59 3.75 -28.47
C TYR A 206 -6.75 3.33 -27.57
N GLY A 207 -6.83 3.85 -26.34
CA GLY A 207 -7.88 3.50 -25.39
C GLY A 207 -7.74 2.13 -24.75
N GLU A 208 -6.57 1.50 -24.88
CA GLU A 208 -6.30 0.16 -24.36
C GLU A 208 -5.27 0.24 -23.23
N ASP A 209 -5.64 -0.33 -22.09
CA ASP A 209 -4.74 -0.46 -20.96
C ASP A 209 -3.99 -1.80 -21.07
N VAL A 210 -2.74 -1.73 -21.52
CA VAL A 210 -1.88 -2.91 -21.73
C VAL A 210 -1.62 -3.71 -20.45
N ASP A 211 -1.64 -3.06 -19.27
CA ASP A 211 -1.41 -3.73 -18.00
C ASP A 211 -2.54 -4.74 -17.66
N ARG A 212 -3.74 -4.58 -18.25
CA ARG A 212 -4.84 -5.55 -18.09
C ARG A 212 -4.52 -6.94 -18.65
N GLU A 213 -3.66 -7.01 -19.65
CA GLU A 213 -3.18 -8.27 -20.21
C GLU A 213 -1.83 -8.69 -19.59
N VAL A 214 -0.90 -7.75 -19.42
CA VAL A 214 0.47 -8.02 -18.98
C VAL A 214 0.55 -8.43 -17.50
N GLN A 215 -0.10 -7.70 -16.59
CA GLN A 215 0.05 -7.97 -15.15
C GLN A 215 -0.45 -9.37 -14.74
N PRO A 216 -1.61 -9.88 -15.22
CA PRO A 216 -2.04 -11.24 -14.91
C PRO A 216 -1.06 -12.34 -15.36
N ILE A 217 -0.31 -12.11 -16.45
CA ILE A 217 0.72 -13.04 -16.93
C ILE A 217 1.90 -13.06 -15.95
N LEU A 218 2.41 -11.88 -15.60
CA LEU A 218 3.53 -11.73 -14.67
C LEU A 218 3.19 -12.29 -13.28
N ILE A 219 2.02 -11.95 -12.73
CA ILE A 219 1.59 -12.40 -11.40
C ILE A 219 1.50 -13.93 -11.35
N ARG A 220 0.98 -14.59 -12.40
CA ARG A 220 0.92 -16.06 -12.45
C ARG A 220 2.30 -16.69 -12.49
N LEU A 221 3.22 -16.12 -13.28
CA LEU A 221 4.60 -16.60 -13.32
C LEU A 221 5.29 -16.43 -11.96
N LEU A 222 5.19 -15.25 -11.37
CA LEU A 222 5.82 -14.94 -10.09
C LEU A 222 5.25 -15.76 -8.95
N ALA A 223 3.95 -16.06 -8.95
CA ALA A 223 3.34 -16.97 -7.98
C ALA A 223 3.93 -18.39 -8.05
N VAL A 224 4.38 -18.85 -9.23
CA VAL A 224 5.04 -20.16 -9.40
C VAL A 224 6.52 -20.10 -9.00
N VAL A 225 7.21 -19.04 -9.41
CA VAL A 225 8.66 -18.89 -9.16
C VAL A 225 8.96 -18.59 -7.69
N LEU A 226 8.10 -17.81 -7.03
CA LEU A 226 8.25 -17.45 -5.62
C LEU A 226 7.60 -18.45 -4.66
N ASP A 227 7.00 -19.53 -5.15
CA ASP A 227 6.38 -20.55 -4.30
C ASP A 227 7.43 -21.32 -3.49
N ALA A 228 7.33 -21.22 -2.16
CA ALA A 228 8.18 -21.92 -1.19
C ALA A 228 7.72 -23.37 -0.94
N GLY A 229 7.11 -24.02 -1.93
CA GLY A 229 6.55 -25.37 -1.78
C GLY A 229 5.19 -25.41 -1.08
N LEU A 230 4.45 -24.30 -1.06
CA LEU A 230 3.06 -24.27 -0.60
C LEU A 230 2.13 -24.89 -1.65
N ALA A 231 2.46 -24.74 -2.93
CA ALA A 231 1.70 -25.35 -4.01
C ALA A 231 1.90 -26.88 -4.05
N ASP A 232 0.79 -27.61 -4.18
CA ASP A 232 0.80 -29.08 -4.30
C ASP A 232 1.55 -29.61 -5.54
N ALA A 233 1.76 -28.74 -6.54
CA ALA A 233 2.43 -29.05 -7.80
C ALA A 233 3.56 -28.05 -8.04
N SER A 234 4.81 -28.52 -7.97
CA SER A 234 6.00 -27.74 -8.31
C SER A 234 6.32 -27.86 -9.79
N LEU A 235 6.67 -26.76 -10.45
CA LEU A 235 7.20 -26.76 -11.82
C LEU A 235 8.73 -27.01 -11.78
N PRO A 236 9.26 -28.13 -12.31
CA PRO A 236 10.70 -28.44 -12.26
C PRO A 236 11.58 -27.36 -12.91
N GLU A 237 11.09 -26.74 -13.98
CA GLU A 237 11.77 -25.72 -14.76
C GLU A 237 11.92 -24.38 -14.00
N ARG A 238 11.31 -24.23 -12.81
CA ARG A 238 11.46 -23.06 -11.93
C ARG A 238 12.90 -22.74 -11.53
N LYS A 239 13.80 -23.74 -11.64
CA LYS A 239 15.22 -23.61 -11.32
C LYS A 239 16.03 -22.90 -12.41
N GLY A 240 15.43 -22.57 -13.56
CA GLY A 240 16.11 -21.94 -14.70
C GLY A 240 16.10 -20.41 -14.72
N GLY A 241 15.57 -19.73 -13.69
CA GLY A 241 15.34 -18.28 -13.73
C GLY A 241 13.97 -17.90 -14.30
N LEU A 242 13.62 -16.61 -14.26
CA LEU A 242 12.29 -16.12 -14.62
C LEU A 242 11.99 -16.30 -16.11
N LEU A 243 12.94 -15.97 -17.00
CA LEU A 243 12.75 -16.04 -18.45
C LEU A 243 12.61 -17.48 -18.95
N ALA A 244 13.47 -18.38 -18.46
CA ALA A 244 13.39 -19.80 -18.80
C ALA A 244 12.09 -20.43 -18.29
N THR A 245 11.66 -20.07 -17.07
CA THR A 245 10.40 -20.56 -16.51
C THR A 245 9.20 -20.08 -17.33
N PHE A 246 9.18 -18.82 -17.75
CA PHE A 246 8.14 -18.28 -18.63
C PHE A 246 8.08 -19.05 -19.95
N ALA A 247 9.23 -19.24 -20.61
CA ALA A 247 9.32 -19.97 -21.87
C ALA A 247 8.80 -21.41 -21.72
N ALA A 248 9.22 -22.14 -20.68
CA ALA A 248 8.78 -23.50 -20.41
C ALA A 248 7.27 -23.60 -20.11
N MET A 249 6.74 -22.66 -19.31
CA MET A 249 5.34 -22.66 -18.89
C MET A 249 4.38 -22.41 -20.06
N TYR A 250 4.72 -21.49 -20.96
CA TYR A 250 3.83 -21.07 -22.04
C TYR A 250 4.10 -21.78 -23.38
N ALA A 251 5.27 -22.36 -23.62
CA ALA A 251 5.52 -23.17 -24.81
C ALA A 251 4.58 -24.38 -24.93
N ARG A 252 4.10 -24.91 -23.80
CA ARG A 252 3.27 -26.13 -23.72
C ARG A 252 1.76 -25.84 -23.68
N ARG A 253 1.36 -24.57 -23.60
CA ARG A 253 -0.03 -24.17 -23.36
C ARG A 253 -0.64 -23.53 -24.61
N ARG A 254 -1.68 -24.16 -25.17
CA ARG A 254 -2.45 -23.62 -26.30
C ARG A 254 -3.96 -23.62 -25.97
N PRO A 255 -4.72 -22.60 -26.39
CA PRO A 255 -4.26 -21.38 -27.08
C PRO A 255 -3.61 -20.38 -26.12
N ALA A 256 -2.56 -19.68 -26.58
CA ALA A 256 -1.92 -18.57 -25.87
C ALA A 256 -2.40 -17.24 -26.46
N SER A 257 -2.30 -16.14 -25.70
CA SER A 257 -2.64 -14.82 -26.24
C SER A 257 -1.59 -14.35 -27.27
N PRO A 258 -1.94 -13.49 -28.24
CA PRO A 258 -0.98 -12.93 -29.21
C PRO A 258 0.25 -12.29 -28.54
N VAL A 259 0.06 -11.69 -27.36
CA VAL A 259 1.15 -11.10 -26.56
C VAL A 259 2.12 -12.16 -26.05
N ILE A 260 1.61 -13.30 -25.56
CA ILE A 260 2.46 -14.41 -25.10
C ILE A 260 3.19 -15.04 -26.29
N GLU A 261 2.50 -15.25 -27.41
CA GLU A 261 3.10 -15.86 -28.60
C GLU A 261 4.24 -15.01 -29.16
N GLY A 262 4.05 -13.69 -29.26
CA GLY A 262 5.11 -12.76 -29.66
C GLY A 262 6.28 -12.78 -28.69
N ALA A 263 6.01 -12.69 -27.38
CA ALA A 263 7.06 -12.72 -26.37
C ALA A 263 7.88 -14.01 -26.42
N LEU A 264 7.22 -15.18 -26.60
CA LEU A 264 7.91 -16.46 -26.77
C LEU A 264 8.78 -16.49 -28.03
N GLU A 265 8.27 -16.01 -29.18
CA GLU A 265 9.04 -15.94 -30.42
C GLU A 265 10.30 -15.09 -30.24
N ARG A 266 10.19 -13.97 -29.53
CA ARG A 266 11.34 -13.10 -29.24
C ARG A 266 12.35 -13.72 -28.29
N LEU A 267 11.89 -14.39 -27.23
CA LEU A 267 12.79 -15.11 -26.31
C LEU A 267 13.50 -16.27 -27.02
N VAL A 268 12.84 -16.99 -27.92
CA VAL A 268 13.46 -18.04 -28.73
C VAL A 268 14.51 -17.47 -29.68
N THR A 269 14.27 -16.29 -30.25
CA THR A 269 15.17 -15.66 -31.22
C THR A 269 16.39 -15.01 -30.53
N ARG A 270 16.19 -14.30 -29.42
CA ARG A 270 17.24 -13.58 -28.68
C ARG A 270 18.04 -14.47 -27.75
N GLY A 271 17.42 -15.55 -27.25
CA GLY A 271 17.93 -16.30 -26.10
C GLY A 271 17.48 -15.68 -24.78
N VAL A 272 17.52 -16.47 -23.70
CA VAL A 272 17.11 -16.04 -22.35
C VAL A 272 18.29 -15.58 -21.48
N ASP A 273 19.51 -15.68 -22.00
CA ASP A 273 20.74 -15.48 -21.21
C ASP A 273 21.15 -14.01 -21.04
N ASP A 274 20.60 -13.08 -21.85
CA ASP A 274 20.90 -11.64 -21.77
C ASP A 274 19.62 -10.81 -21.55
N PRO A 275 19.15 -10.69 -20.29
CA PRO A 275 17.96 -9.91 -19.96
C PRO A 275 18.11 -8.42 -20.26
N GLU A 276 19.31 -7.85 -20.14
CA GLU A 276 19.55 -6.42 -20.44
C GLU A 276 19.31 -6.13 -21.92
N ALA A 277 19.77 -7.01 -22.81
CA ALA A 277 19.53 -6.88 -24.23
C ALA A 277 18.03 -6.94 -24.58
N ILE A 278 17.28 -7.86 -23.97
CA ILE A 278 15.83 -7.94 -24.15
C ILE A 278 15.14 -6.66 -23.68
N ALA A 279 15.54 -6.11 -22.54
CA ALA A 279 14.99 -4.86 -22.00
C ALA A 279 15.25 -3.68 -22.95
N VAL A 280 16.47 -3.57 -23.49
CA VAL A 280 16.84 -2.53 -24.47
C VAL A 280 16.01 -2.65 -25.75
N ASP A 281 15.89 -3.86 -26.30
CA ASP A 281 15.10 -4.12 -27.50
C ASP A 281 13.63 -3.69 -27.30
N ALA A 282 13.08 -3.98 -26.12
CA ALA A 282 11.71 -3.60 -25.76
C ALA A 282 11.53 -2.09 -25.59
N LEU A 283 12.49 -1.39 -24.95
CA LEU A 283 12.45 0.08 -24.81
C LEU A 283 12.51 0.80 -26.16
N PHE A 284 13.31 0.29 -27.11
CA PHE A 284 13.31 0.79 -28.48
C PHE A 284 11.97 0.56 -29.19
N ALA A 285 11.38 -0.62 -29.03
CA ALA A 285 10.08 -0.92 -29.61
C ALA A 285 8.94 -0.06 -29.07
N LEU A 286 9.06 0.35 -27.81
CA LEU A 286 8.15 1.27 -27.13
C LEU A 286 8.45 2.74 -27.42
N GLU A 287 9.45 3.04 -28.26
CA GLU A 287 9.85 4.39 -28.68
C GLU A 287 10.18 5.33 -27.51
N VAL A 288 10.77 4.80 -26.44
CA VAL A 288 11.13 5.58 -25.25
C VAL A 288 12.43 6.36 -25.49
N PRO A 289 12.46 7.69 -25.29
CA PRO A 289 13.70 8.48 -25.34
C PRO A 289 14.74 7.95 -24.33
N ARG A 290 16.01 7.90 -24.73
CA ARG A 290 17.10 7.28 -23.94
C ARG A 290 17.25 7.92 -22.57
N GLU A 291 17.03 9.23 -22.50
CA GLU A 291 17.12 10.06 -21.30
C GLU A 291 16.07 9.66 -20.26
N ALA A 292 14.93 9.10 -20.72
CA ALA A 292 13.85 8.65 -19.85
C ALA A 292 14.03 7.20 -19.37
N TRP A 293 14.96 6.42 -19.92
CA TRP A 293 15.07 4.98 -19.63
C TRP A 293 15.22 4.67 -18.13
N PRO A 294 16.11 5.33 -17.35
CA PRO A 294 16.22 5.02 -15.92
C PRO A 294 14.89 5.21 -15.19
N ARG A 295 14.14 6.27 -15.52
CA ARG A 295 12.82 6.55 -14.91
C ARG A 295 11.75 5.56 -15.34
N ILE A 296 11.74 5.14 -16.59
CA ILE A 296 10.78 4.15 -17.10
C ILE A 296 11.06 2.77 -16.49
N VAL A 297 12.32 2.39 -16.31
CA VAL A 297 12.70 1.17 -15.58
C VAL A 297 12.17 1.18 -14.15
N GLU A 298 12.35 2.29 -13.41
CA GLU A 298 11.79 2.46 -12.07
C GLU A 298 10.27 2.27 -12.08
N LYS A 299 9.56 3.03 -12.92
CA LYS A 299 8.09 2.98 -13.01
C LYS A 299 7.57 1.59 -13.41
N THR A 300 8.24 0.88 -14.31
CA THR A 300 7.86 -0.49 -14.71
C THR A 300 8.02 -1.49 -13.56
N LEU A 301 9.10 -1.42 -12.79
CA LEU A 301 9.27 -2.31 -11.63
C LEU A 301 8.33 -1.96 -10.47
N TYR A 302 8.00 -0.68 -10.27
CA TYR A 302 7.01 -0.27 -9.28
C TYR A 302 5.56 -0.60 -9.69
N ALA A 303 5.30 -0.92 -10.96
CA ALA A 303 3.96 -1.33 -11.41
C ALA A 303 3.53 -2.67 -10.82
N ILE A 304 4.46 -3.60 -10.57
CA ILE A 304 4.19 -4.92 -9.98
C ILE A 304 4.55 -4.95 -8.48
N ARG A 305 3.86 -4.06 -7.74
CA ARG A 305 4.10 -3.77 -6.31
C ARG A 305 4.19 -5.05 -5.47
N GLY A 306 5.14 -5.09 -4.54
CA GLY A 306 5.42 -6.25 -3.68
C GLY A 306 6.21 -7.37 -4.36
N TRP A 307 5.80 -7.79 -5.57
CA TRP A 307 6.47 -8.87 -6.29
C TRP A 307 7.91 -8.53 -6.68
N ALA A 308 8.13 -7.34 -7.24
CA ALA A 308 9.49 -6.88 -7.56
C ALA A 308 10.37 -6.79 -6.30
N GLY A 309 9.79 -6.42 -5.15
CA GLY A 309 10.49 -6.41 -3.86
C GLY A 309 10.89 -7.81 -3.38
N MET A 310 9.99 -8.78 -3.49
CA MET A 310 10.30 -10.19 -3.19
C MET A 310 11.41 -10.74 -4.09
N VAL A 311 11.38 -10.43 -5.40
CA VAL A 311 12.45 -10.79 -6.33
C VAL A 311 13.78 -10.14 -5.91
N ALA A 312 13.77 -8.84 -5.64
CA ALA A 312 14.95 -8.11 -5.19
C ALA A 312 15.58 -8.69 -3.91
N ARG A 313 14.73 -9.13 -2.97
CA ARG A 313 15.15 -9.75 -1.71
C ARG A 313 15.79 -11.11 -1.96
N LEU A 314 15.14 -12.00 -2.71
CA LEU A 314 15.68 -13.33 -3.01
C LEU A 314 16.93 -13.30 -3.89
N GLU A 315 17.07 -12.28 -4.73
CA GLU A 315 18.30 -12.00 -5.47
C GLU A 315 19.45 -11.66 -4.52
N ALA A 316 19.18 -10.94 -3.42
CA ALA A 316 20.19 -10.51 -2.45
C ALA A 316 20.43 -11.51 -1.29
N ARG A 317 19.45 -12.37 -0.96
CA ARG A 317 19.47 -13.26 0.21
C ARG A 317 19.55 -14.72 -0.22
N GLU A 318 20.79 -15.23 -0.30
CA GLU A 318 21.05 -16.62 -0.68
C GLU A 318 20.52 -17.63 0.36
N ASP A 319 20.40 -17.22 1.62
CA ASP A 319 19.87 -18.01 2.74
C ASP A 319 18.36 -18.28 2.63
N GLU A 320 17.63 -17.46 1.86
CA GLU A 320 16.17 -17.54 1.76
C GLU A 320 15.68 -18.20 0.46
N ARG A 321 16.57 -18.59 -0.45
CA ARG A 321 16.18 -19.11 -1.78
C ARG A 321 16.32 -20.62 -1.90
N GLU A 322 15.38 -21.24 -2.62
CA GLU A 322 15.47 -22.65 -3.04
C GLU A 322 15.97 -22.73 -4.49
N GLY A 323 17.28 -22.84 -4.70
CA GLY A 323 17.90 -22.97 -6.03
C GLY A 323 18.31 -21.63 -6.64
N THR A 324 18.13 -21.47 -7.96
CA THR A 324 18.53 -20.27 -8.71
C THR A 324 17.70 -19.07 -8.29
N ALA A 325 18.35 -17.95 -7.97
CA ALA A 325 17.63 -16.73 -7.60
C ALA A 325 16.85 -16.16 -8.79
N PRO A 326 15.60 -15.70 -8.57
CA PRO A 326 14.94 -14.85 -9.56
C PRO A 326 15.71 -13.52 -9.67
N SER A 327 15.92 -13.02 -10.88
CA SER A 327 16.62 -11.75 -11.09
C SER A 327 15.67 -10.60 -11.38
N LEU A 328 15.99 -9.41 -10.82
CA LEU A 328 15.29 -8.17 -11.19
C LEU A 328 15.48 -7.82 -12.66
N ALA A 329 16.65 -8.11 -13.24
CA ALA A 329 16.92 -7.85 -14.65
C ALA A 329 16.01 -8.71 -15.55
N GLU A 330 15.83 -9.99 -15.21
CA GLU A 330 14.90 -10.88 -15.92
C GLU A 330 13.45 -10.43 -15.79
N LEU A 331 13.03 -10.00 -14.59
CA LEU A 331 11.68 -9.47 -14.37
C LEU A 331 11.43 -8.21 -15.21
N LEU A 332 12.38 -7.27 -15.22
CA LEU A 332 12.32 -6.06 -16.03
C LEU A 332 12.22 -6.39 -17.51
N ALA A 333 13.11 -7.26 -18.00
CA ALA A 333 13.17 -7.69 -19.39
C ALA A 333 11.83 -8.28 -19.84
N LEU A 334 11.27 -9.20 -19.05
CA LEU A 334 9.98 -9.81 -19.36
C LEU A 334 8.83 -8.80 -19.31
N SER A 335 8.83 -7.90 -18.31
CA SER A 335 7.78 -6.90 -18.15
C SER A 335 7.74 -5.95 -19.34
N LEU A 336 8.89 -5.40 -19.74
CA LEU A 336 9.01 -4.52 -20.90
C LEU A 336 8.70 -5.26 -22.21
N LEU A 337 9.14 -6.52 -22.33
CA LEU A 337 8.87 -7.34 -23.52
C LEU A 337 7.36 -7.56 -23.71
N LEU A 338 6.66 -7.95 -22.64
CA LEU A 338 5.21 -8.16 -22.67
C LEU A 338 4.46 -6.83 -22.92
N GLU A 339 4.90 -5.73 -22.31
CA GLU A 339 4.36 -4.39 -22.56
C GLU A 339 4.53 -3.98 -24.03
N ALA A 340 5.71 -4.21 -24.61
CA ALA A 340 5.98 -3.95 -26.01
C ALA A 340 5.09 -4.79 -26.94
N GLU A 341 4.88 -6.07 -26.65
CA GLU A 341 3.98 -6.90 -27.45
C GLU A 341 2.51 -6.48 -27.33
N ALA A 342 2.05 -6.14 -26.13
CA ALA A 342 0.70 -5.65 -25.89
C ALA A 342 0.47 -4.31 -26.60
N ALA A 343 1.44 -3.39 -26.54
CA ALA A 343 1.41 -2.12 -27.27
C ALA A 343 1.34 -2.34 -28.78
N LEU A 344 2.23 -3.17 -29.35
CA LEU A 344 2.22 -3.50 -30.77
C LEU A 344 0.91 -4.18 -31.20
N HIS A 345 0.33 -5.03 -30.35
CA HIS A 345 -0.96 -5.65 -30.62
C HIS A 345 -2.10 -4.62 -30.63
N ALA A 346 -2.15 -3.70 -29.66
CA ALA A 346 -3.11 -2.61 -29.61
C ALA A 346 -3.01 -1.70 -30.83
N MET A 347 -1.78 -1.31 -31.21
CA MET A 347 -1.52 -0.48 -32.40
C MET A 347 -1.96 -1.14 -33.71
N ARG A 348 -1.95 -2.48 -33.79
CA ARG A 348 -2.39 -3.24 -34.97
C ARG A 348 -3.89 -3.47 -35.03
N THR A 349 -4.55 -3.58 -33.87
CA THR A 349 -5.96 -3.99 -33.77
C THR A 349 -6.92 -2.85 -33.51
N LYS A 350 -6.44 -1.73 -32.98
CA LYS A 350 -7.24 -0.56 -32.62
C LYS A 350 -6.89 0.63 -33.49
N ARG A 351 -7.88 1.49 -33.71
CA ARG A 351 -7.69 2.75 -34.41
C ARG A 351 -7.13 3.78 -33.43
N LYS A 352 -6.05 4.46 -33.83
CA LYS A 352 -5.53 5.63 -33.10
C LYS A 352 -6.66 6.66 -32.96
N ARG A 353 -6.93 7.06 -31.72
CA ARG A 353 -7.89 8.11 -31.39
C ARG A 353 -7.36 9.43 -31.91
N ALA A 354 -8.25 10.34 -32.29
CA ALA A 354 -7.86 11.73 -32.47
C ALA A 354 -7.23 12.20 -31.15
N PRO A 355 -6.18 13.04 -31.17
CA PRO A 355 -5.75 13.69 -29.95
C PRO A 355 -6.97 14.41 -29.40
N GLU A 356 -7.54 13.89 -28.32
CA GLU A 356 -8.38 14.73 -27.48
C GLU A 356 -7.46 15.88 -27.08
N PRO A 357 -7.90 17.15 -27.17
CA PRO A 357 -7.15 18.24 -26.58
C PRO A 357 -6.87 17.78 -25.15
N SER A 358 -5.59 17.56 -24.85
CA SER A 358 -5.10 16.95 -23.60
C SER A 358 -6.04 17.36 -22.50
N ALA A 359 -6.68 16.44 -21.78
CA ALA A 359 -7.65 16.74 -20.73
C ALA A 359 -7.15 17.95 -19.94
N GLY A 360 -7.66 19.14 -20.27
CA GLY A 360 -6.88 20.34 -20.05
C GLY A 360 -6.84 20.60 -18.55
N GLY A 361 -5.64 20.65 -17.96
CA GLY A 361 -5.55 20.93 -16.53
C GLY A 361 -6.10 22.32 -16.19
N HIS A 362 -6.15 23.21 -17.19
CA HIS A 362 -6.60 24.58 -17.04
C HIS A 362 -8.11 24.72 -16.78
N GLU A 363 -9.00 23.95 -17.42
CA GLU A 363 -10.45 24.06 -17.16
C GLU A 363 -10.77 23.66 -15.71
N ALA A 364 -10.14 22.59 -15.22
CA ALA A 364 -10.26 22.16 -13.83
C ALA A 364 -9.68 23.19 -12.85
N LEU A 365 -8.62 23.91 -13.22
CA LEU A 365 -8.04 25.00 -12.41
C LEU A 365 -8.95 26.24 -12.41
N ALA A 366 -9.49 26.61 -13.57
CA ALA A 366 -10.41 27.72 -13.74
C ALA A 366 -11.69 27.51 -12.93
N TYR A 367 -12.22 26.29 -12.92
CA TYR A 367 -13.37 25.91 -12.09
C TYR A 367 -13.07 26.11 -10.59
N GLU A 368 -11.94 25.60 -10.10
CA GLU A 368 -11.56 25.75 -8.69
C GLU A 368 -11.38 27.22 -8.30
N ALA A 369 -10.69 28.00 -9.13
CA ALA A 369 -10.55 29.44 -8.95
C ALA A 369 -11.91 30.16 -8.96
N PHE A 370 -12.84 29.72 -9.83
CA PHE A 370 -14.17 30.29 -9.96
C PHE A 370 -15.07 30.02 -8.75
N VAL A 371 -15.03 28.81 -8.19
CA VAL A 371 -15.74 28.49 -6.95
C VAL A 371 -15.16 29.30 -5.80
N LEU A 372 -13.84 29.37 -5.66
CA LEU A 372 -13.19 30.18 -4.61
C LEU A 372 -13.51 31.67 -4.74
N ALA A 373 -13.52 32.22 -5.95
CA ALA A 373 -13.92 33.60 -6.20
C ALA A 373 -15.32 33.88 -5.66
N GLN A 374 -16.27 32.96 -5.82
CA GLN A 374 -17.62 33.12 -5.26
C GLN A 374 -17.63 33.15 -3.73
N HIS A 375 -16.91 32.23 -3.07
CA HIS A 375 -16.83 32.19 -1.61
C HIS A 375 -16.12 33.40 -0.99
N LEU A 376 -15.13 33.95 -1.70
CA LEU A 376 -14.40 35.15 -1.29
C LEU A 376 -15.19 36.44 -1.58
N GLY A 377 -16.17 36.37 -2.49
CA GLY A 377 -16.96 37.52 -2.94
C GLY A 377 -16.28 38.32 -4.04
N LEU A 378 -15.46 37.68 -4.86
CA LEU A 378 -14.72 38.26 -5.98
C LEU A 378 -15.55 38.17 -7.27
N GLY A 379 -16.32 39.22 -7.55
CA GLY A 379 -17.03 39.38 -8.81
C GLY A 379 -16.16 40.01 -9.92
N PRO A 380 -16.73 40.26 -11.11
CA PRO A 380 -16.01 40.85 -12.24
C PRO A 380 -15.27 42.16 -11.91
N ARG A 381 -15.86 43.03 -11.08
CA ARG A 381 -15.22 44.29 -10.66
C ARG A 381 -13.98 44.08 -9.81
N SER A 382 -13.94 43.01 -9.02
CA SER A 382 -12.76 42.67 -8.24
C SER A 382 -11.65 42.08 -9.11
N LEU A 383 -11.99 41.53 -10.29
CA LEU A 383 -11.08 40.84 -11.20
C LEU A 383 -10.68 41.71 -12.41
N GLU A 384 -10.53 43.03 -12.24
CA GLU A 384 -10.17 43.96 -13.33
C GLU A 384 -8.67 44.05 -13.59
N VAL A 385 -7.85 43.90 -12.54
CA VAL A 385 -6.40 44.05 -12.64
C VAL A 385 -5.77 42.70 -12.99
N ALA A 386 -5.32 42.55 -14.24
CA ALA A 386 -4.80 41.27 -14.77
C ALA A 386 -3.70 40.63 -13.91
N ASP A 387 -2.74 41.42 -13.39
CA ASP A 387 -1.67 40.92 -12.53
C ASP A 387 -2.19 40.36 -11.20
N GLU A 388 -3.22 40.97 -10.63
CA GLU A 388 -3.84 40.47 -9.39
C GLU A 388 -4.63 39.18 -9.67
N VAL A 389 -5.36 39.12 -10.78
CA VAL A 389 -6.11 37.91 -11.18
C VAL A 389 -5.14 36.76 -11.46
N ARG A 390 -4.03 37.04 -12.16
CA ARG A 390 -2.96 36.06 -12.37
C ARG A 390 -2.39 35.57 -11.04
N ALA A 391 -2.05 36.46 -10.12
CA ALA A 391 -1.54 36.08 -8.79
C ALA A 391 -2.54 35.23 -8.00
N PHE A 392 -3.85 35.50 -8.14
CA PHE A 392 -4.90 34.67 -7.54
C PHE A 392 -4.93 33.26 -8.13
N VAL A 393 -4.93 33.11 -9.46
CA VAL A 393 -4.94 31.79 -10.11
C VAL A 393 -3.63 31.04 -9.85
N GLU A 394 -2.48 31.72 -9.81
CA GLU A 394 -1.20 31.14 -9.41
C GLU A 394 -1.24 30.61 -7.97
N GLU A 395 -1.86 31.32 -7.04
CA GLU A 395 -2.00 30.85 -5.65
C GLU A 395 -2.95 29.65 -5.55
N VAL A 396 -4.05 29.63 -6.33
CA VAL A 396 -4.94 28.46 -6.41
C VAL A 396 -4.19 27.25 -6.98
N ALA A 397 -3.38 27.43 -8.02
CA ALA A 397 -2.58 26.37 -8.60
C ALA A 397 -1.48 25.86 -7.65
N ALA A 398 -0.82 26.79 -6.94
CA ALA A 398 0.22 26.47 -5.97
C ALA A 398 -0.33 25.74 -4.73
N PHE A 399 -1.58 26.01 -4.35
CA PHE A 399 -2.25 25.32 -3.24
C PHE A 399 -2.79 23.95 -3.68
N SER A 400 -1.87 23.08 -4.11
CA SER A 400 -2.15 21.76 -4.66
C SER A 400 -3.02 20.89 -3.75
N ASP A 401 -3.71 19.92 -4.35
CA ASP A 401 -4.47 18.89 -3.65
C ASP A 401 -3.64 18.19 -2.55
N VAL A 402 -2.39 17.85 -2.83
CA VAL A 402 -1.50 17.22 -1.85
C VAL A 402 -1.23 18.14 -0.64
N GLU A 403 -1.00 19.44 -0.86
CA GLU A 403 -0.79 20.39 0.23
C GLU A 403 -2.06 20.62 1.06
N ARG A 404 -3.23 20.67 0.42
CA ARG A 404 -4.52 20.75 1.13
C ARG A 404 -4.74 19.55 2.04
N ARG A 405 -4.54 18.34 1.50
CA ARG A 405 -4.65 17.09 2.25
C ARG A 405 -3.64 16.97 3.38
N ARG A 406 -2.42 17.49 3.18
CA ARG A 406 -1.42 17.62 4.24
C ARG A 406 -1.91 18.51 5.38
N LEU A 407 -2.41 19.72 5.09
CA LEU A 407 -2.89 20.65 6.12
C LEU A 407 -4.11 20.10 6.88
N TRP A 408 -5.06 19.45 6.19
CA TRP A 408 -6.16 18.79 6.87
C TRP A 408 -5.70 17.61 7.74
N PHE A 409 -4.71 16.83 7.29
CA PHE A 409 -4.14 15.73 8.07
C PHE A 409 -3.49 16.26 9.35
N LEU A 410 -2.65 17.28 9.25
CA LEU A 410 -2.02 17.92 10.41
C LEU A 410 -3.06 18.50 11.38
N ALA A 411 -4.14 19.09 10.88
CA ALA A 411 -5.23 19.61 11.71
C ALA A 411 -5.99 18.47 12.42
N TYR A 412 -6.19 17.34 11.74
CA TYR A 412 -6.78 16.14 12.32
C TYR A 412 -5.90 15.55 13.44
N GLU A 413 -4.60 15.39 13.18
CA GLU A 413 -3.63 14.91 14.18
C GLU A 413 -3.53 15.85 15.38
N ARG A 414 -3.50 17.16 15.12
CA ARG A 414 -3.52 18.18 16.18
C ARG A 414 -4.72 18.00 17.10
N ARG A 415 -5.92 17.81 16.54
CA ARG A 415 -7.15 17.61 17.32
C ARG A 415 -7.06 16.32 18.13
N HIS A 416 -6.65 15.22 17.48
CA HIS A 416 -6.48 13.92 18.14
C HIS A 416 -5.50 14.00 19.33
N ALA A 417 -4.33 14.62 19.12
CA ALA A 417 -3.34 14.82 20.17
C ALA A 417 -3.90 15.66 21.33
N ARG A 418 -4.65 16.73 21.02
CA ARG A 418 -5.28 17.56 22.06
C ARG A 418 -6.34 16.79 22.84
N GLU A 419 -7.16 15.97 22.20
CA GLU A 419 -8.16 15.14 22.86
C GLU A 419 -7.49 14.16 23.84
N VAL A 420 -6.48 13.42 23.37
CA VAL A 420 -5.74 12.44 24.17
C VAL A 420 -5.01 13.13 25.33
N LEU A 421 -4.24 14.18 25.06
CA LEU A 421 -3.48 14.89 26.11
C LEU A 421 -4.39 15.57 27.12
N SER A 422 -5.54 16.11 26.69
CA SER A 422 -6.53 16.69 27.61
C SER A 422 -7.20 15.64 28.48
N ALA A 423 -7.47 14.45 27.93
CA ALA A 423 -8.00 13.33 28.70
C ALA A 423 -6.98 12.83 29.73
N LEU A 424 -5.72 12.64 29.32
CA LEU A 424 -4.63 12.24 30.21
C LEU A 424 -4.39 13.27 31.32
N ALA A 425 -4.40 14.56 31.01
CA ALA A 425 -4.24 15.63 32.00
C ALA A 425 -5.38 15.69 33.04
N ARG A 426 -6.55 15.13 32.72
CA ARG A 426 -7.72 15.04 33.60
C ARG A 426 -7.85 13.69 34.30
N ALA A 427 -7.09 12.68 33.87
CA ALA A 427 -7.18 11.34 34.42
C ALA A 427 -6.56 11.32 35.83
N GLU A 428 -7.40 11.08 36.84
CA GLU A 428 -6.91 10.73 38.18
C GLU A 428 -6.62 9.24 38.24
N LEU A 429 -5.34 8.86 38.24
CA LEU A 429 -4.95 7.48 38.56
C LEU A 429 -5.16 7.25 40.05
N ARG A 430 -6.20 6.49 40.41
CA ARG A 430 -6.45 6.07 41.79
C ARG A 430 -5.86 4.69 42.01
N PRO A 431 -4.75 4.56 42.75
CA PRO A 431 -4.20 3.24 43.06
C PRO A 431 -5.20 2.45 43.91
N VAL A 432 -5.35 1.17 43.60
CA VAL A 432 -6.14 0.25 44.42
C VAL A 432 -5.30 -0.11 45.66
N GLU A 433 -5.70 0.37 46.84
CA GLU A 433 -4.91 0.16 48.08
C GLU A 433 -4.82 -1.31 48.50
N ALA A 434 -5.86 -2.11 48.22
CA ALA A 434 -5.93 -3.52 48.61
C ALA A 434 -6.58 -4.36 47.50
N PRO A 435 -5.83 -4.71 46.44
CA PRO A 435 -6.38 -5.49 45.34
C PRO A 435 -6.68 -6.93 45.77
N ILE A 436 -7.85 -7.44 45.39
CA ILE A 436 -8.23 -8.84 45.65
C ILE A 436 -7.70 -9.78 44.56
N ALA A 437 -7.47 -9.25 43.36
CA ALA A 437 -6.84 -9.93 42.25
C ALA A 437 -6.10 -8.93 41.35
N GLN A 438 -5.00 -9.39 40.77
CA GLN A 438 -4.25 -8.66 39.76
C GLN A 438 -4.15 -9.51 38.49
N ALA A 439 -4.37 -8.90 37.33
CA ALA A 439 -4.31 -9.61 36.06
C ALA A 439 -3.43 -8.86 35.06
N ILE A 440 -2.44 -9.55 34.52
CA ILE A 440 -1.49 -9.04 33.54
C ILE A 440 -1.90 -9.56 32.18
N PHE A 441 -2.24 -8.65 31.29
CA PHE A 441 -2.69 -8.90 29.94
C PHE A 441 -1.59 -8.52 28.95
N CYS A 442 -1.66 -9.06 27.72
CA CYS A 442 -0.96 -8.49 26.59
C CYS A 442 -1.37 -7.02 26.40
N ILE A 443 -0.46 -6.16 25.94
CA ILE A 443 -0.74 -4.75 25.62
C ILE A 443 -1.55 -4.58 24.32
N ASP A 444 -2.04 -5.68 23.77
CA ASP A 444 -2.91 -5.73 22.60
C ASP A 444 -4.24 -5.01 22.90
N ASP A 445 -4.69 -4.17 21.97
CA ASP A 445 -5.87 -3.31 22.12
C ASP A 445 -7.16 -4.12 22.31
N ARG A 446 -7.18 -5.37 21.83
CA ARG A 446 -8.32 -6.28 21.98
C ARG A 446 -8.54 -6.67 23.44
N GLU A 447 -7.50 -6.71 24.26
CA GLU A 447 -7.61 -7.06 25.68
C GLU A 447 -8.04 -5.87 26.55
N GLU A 448 -7.95 -4.63 26.05
CA GLU A 448 -8.33 -3.43 26.79
C GLU A 448 -9.81 -3.44 27.21
N SER A 449 -10.70 -3.92 26.35
CA SER A 449 -12.14 -4.02 26.67
C SER A 449 -12.42 -4.97 27.84
N ILE A 450 -11.70 -6.09 27.91
CA ILE A 450 -11.83 -7.08 29.00
C ILE A 450 -11.25 -6.49 30.29
N ARG A 451 -10.10 -5.82 30.19
CA ARG A 451 -9.46 -5.15 31.33
C ARG A 451 -10.39 -4.13 31.98
N ARG A 452 -10.96 -3.22 31.20
CA ARG A 452 -11.90 -2.21 31.69
C ARG A 452 -13.15 -2.84 32.27
N HIS A 453 -13.68 -3.88 31.64
CA HIS A 453 -14.86 -4.58 32.16
C HIS A 453 -14.62 -5.23 33.53
N LEU A 454 -13.44 -5.82 33.76
CA LEU A 454 -13.09 -6.39 35.06
C LEU A 454 -12.97 -5.33 36.15
N GLU A 455 -12.29 -4.21 35.85
CA GLU A 455 -12.12 -3.08 36.77
C GLU A 455 -13.46 -2.38 37.10
N GLU A 456 -14.38 -2.33 36.13
CA GLU A 456 -15.72 -1.77 36.30
C GLU A 456 -16.62 -2.64 37.18
N ILE A 457 -16.58 -3.97 37.00
CA ILE A 457 -17.40 -4.90 37.78
C ILE A 457 -16.92 -4.99 39.23
N GLU A 458 -15.60 -4.97 39.44
CA GLU A 458 -15.00 -5.04 40.77
C GLU A 458 -13.80 -4.08 40.85
N PRO A 459 -13.98 -2.91 41.50
CA PRO A 459 -12.94 -1.89 41.62
C PRO A 459 -11.68 -2.32 42.40
N ARG A 460 -11.72 -3.48 43.08
CA ARG A 460 -10.56 -4.07 43.75
C ARG A 460 -9.77 -5.04 42.85
N ILE A 461 -10.17 -5.21 41.59
CA ILE A 461 -9.35 -5.89 40.57
C ILE A 461 -8.48 -4.83 39.89
N GLU A 462 -7.19 -5.10 39.78
CA GLU A 462 -6.24 -4.22 39.10
C GLU A 462 -5.68 -4.94 37.87
N THR A 463 -5.68 -4.28 36.71
CA THR A 463 -5.17 -4.88 35.47
C THR A 463 -3.96 -4.15 34.92
N PHE A 464 -3.04 -4.91 34.34
CA PHE A 464 -1.79 -4.41 33.77
C PHE A 464 -1.65 -4.86 32.31
N GLY A 465 -0.96 -4.07 31.50
CA GLY A 465 -0.55 -4.44 30.16
C GLY A 465 0.93 -4.76 30.11
N TYR A 466 1.30 -5.80 29.37
CA TYR A 466 2.68 -6.20 29.17
C TYR A 466 2.90 -6.70 27.73
N ALA A 467 4.14 -6.70 27.24
CA ALA A 467 4.41 -7.21 25.89
C ALA A 467 4.01 -8.70 25.79
N GLY A 468 3.33 -9.09 24.70
CA GLY A 468 2.64 -10.39 24.60
C GLY A 468 3.50 -11.67 24.68
N PHE A 469 4.84 -11.54 24.65
CA PHE A 469 5.76 -12.67 24.91
C PHE A 469 6.13 -12.80 26.40
N PHE A 470 5.67 -11.89 27.26
CA PHE A 470 5.85 -11.90 28.71
C PHE A 470 7.30 -12.01 29.20
N GLY A 471 8.26 -11.51 28.40
CA GLY A 471 9.68 -11.60 28.72
C GLY A 471 10.31 -12.97 28.40
N VAL A 472 9.50 -13.94 27.94
CA VAL A 472 9.93 -15.32 27.66
C VAL A 472 10.36 -15.45 26.19
N ALA A 473 11.54 -14.92 25.86
CA ALA A 473 12.11 -15.09 24.52
C ALA A 473 12.64 -16.53 24.33
N MET A 474 11.92 -17.36 23.57
CA MET A 474 12.27 -18.76 23.34
C MET A 474 12.01 -19.22 21.91
N SER A 475 12.71 -20.26 21.48
CA SER A 475 12.33 -21.03 20.30
C SER A 475 11.46 -22.22 20.71
N TYR A 476 10.28 -22.35 20.13
CA TYR A 476 9.36 -23.46 20.43
C TYR A 476 9.40 -24.53 19.35
N ARG A 477 9.56 -25.80 19.74
CA ARG A 477 9.44 -26.97 18.87
C ARG A 477 8.26 -27.82 19.30
N GLY A 478 7.18 -27.80 18.53
CA GLY A 478 6.02 -28.66 18.76
C GLY A 478 6.32 -30.14 18.51
N LEU A 479 5.45 -31.02 18.99
CA LEU A 479 5.66 -32.47 18.95
C LEU A 479 5.91 -33.05 17.53
N PHE A 480 5.39 -32.39 16.50
CA PHE A 480 5.50 -32.81 15.10
C PHE A 480 6.29 -31.83 14.24
N ASP A 481 6.93 -30.82 14.85
CA ASP A 481 7.72 -29.84 14.13
C ASP A 481 9.15 -30.35 13.96
N ASP A 482 9.65 -30.32 12.71
CA ASP A 482 11.03 -30.69 12.40
C ASP A 482 12.05 -29.60 12.84
N VAL A 483 11.59 -28.35 12.96
CA VAL A 483 12.42 -27.17 13.26
C VAL A 483 11.78 -26.34 14.36
N ALA A 484 12.60 -25.89 15.32
CA ALA A 484 12.18 -24.97 16.37
C ALA A 484 11.91 -23.58 15.79
N ARG A 485 10.83 -22.93 16.22
CA ARG A 485 10.42 -21.63 15.70
C ARG A 485 10.59 -20.55 16.77
N PRO A 486 11.17 -19.39 16.46
CA PRO A 486 11.30 -18.31 17.43
C PRO A 486 9.92 -17.76 17.83
N LEU A 487 9.70 -17.62 19.13
CA LEU A 487 8.57 -16.96 19.77
C LEU A 487 9.08 -15.74 20.56
N CYS A 488 9.42 -14.70 19.82
CA CYS A 488 9.95 -13.45 20.36
C CYS A 488 9.69 -12.29 19.37
N PRO A 489 9.79 -11.03 19.83
CA PRO A 489 9.67 -9.88 18.94
C PRO A 489 10.78 -9.85 17.86
N PRO A 490 10.52 -9.23 16.68
CA PRO A 490 11.56 -8.97 15.69
C PRO A 490 12.76 -8.22 16.32
N GLY A 491 13.98 -8.66 15.99
CA GLY A 491 15.23 -8.11 16.55
C GLY A 491 15.72 -8.80 17.82
N VAL A 492 14.90 -9.65 18.45
CA VAL A 492 15.31 -10.52 19.57
C VAL A 492 15.66 -11.91 19.03
N ASN A 493 16.87 -12.39 19.31
CA ASN A 493 17.27 -13.76 19.00
C ASN A 493 17.11 -14.63 20.25
N PRO A 494 16.24 -15.64 20.24
CA PRO A 494 16.04 -16.50 21.39
C PRO A 494 17.25 -17.42 21.56
N THR A 495 17.78 -17.49 22.79
CA THR A 495 18.90 -18.37 23.17
C THR A 495 18.44 -19.74 23.64
N HIS A 496 17.18 -19.85 24.07
CA HIS A 496 16.61 -21.08 24.64
C HIS A 496 15.69 -21.76 23.65
N VAL A 497 15.72 -23.09 23.62
CA VAL A 497 14.73 -23.92 22.92
C VAL A 497 13.85 -24.64 23.93
N VAL A 498 12.55 -24.51 23.77
CA VAL A 498 11.50 -25.19 24.53
C VAL A 498 10.81 -26.17 23.60
N PHE A 499 10.59 -27.40 24.06
CA PHE A 499 10.06 -28.46 23.22
C PHE A 499 8.88 -29.17 23.86
N GLU A 500 8.00 -29.68 23.02
CA GLU A 500 6.83 -30.43 23.43
C GLU A 500 7.10 -31.93 23.32
N GLU A 501 6.99 -32.64 24.44
CA GLU A 501 7.18 -34.09 24.53
C GLU A 501 5.88 -34.81 24.84
N ARG A 502 5.81 -36.11 24.54
CA ARG A 502 4.68 -36.94 24.96
C ARG A 502 4.84 -37.37 26.41
N VAL A 503 3.74 -37.32 27.16
CA VAL A 503 3.67 -37.79 28.55
C VAL A 503 3.56 -39.32 28.63
N GLU A 504 2.97 -39.97 27.61
CA GLU A 504 2.76 -41.43 27.59
C GLU A 504 3.34 -42.07 26.30
N PRO A 505 4.00 -43.25 26.40
CA PRO A 505 4.43 -44.01 25.22
C PRO A 505 3.20 -44.55 24.47
N SER A 506 3.15 -44.37 23.15
CA SER A 506 1.91 -44.57 22.38
C SER A 506 1.56 -46.04 22.13
N ASP A 507 0.28 -46.37 22.29
CA ASP A 507 -0.39 -47.42 21.52
C ASP A 507 -0.57 -46.96 20.07
N GLY A 508 0.42 -47.24 19.21
CA GLY A 508 0.33 -47.39 17.74
C GLY A 508 -0.23 -46.26 16.83
N THR A 509 -0.92 -45.25 17.37
CA THR A 509 -1.76 -44.29 16.62
C THR A 509 -0.96 -43.15 16.00
N GLY A 510 0.19 -42.79 16.59
CA GLY A 510 1.12 -41.80 16.02
C GLY A 510 1.73 -42.21 14.67
N ARG A 511 1.83 -43.53 14.41
CA ARG A 511 2.35 -44.07 13.14
C ARG A 511 1.44 -43.76 11.97
N ILE A 512 0.12 -43.74 12.15
CA ILE A 512 -0.85 -43.52 11.07
C ILE A 512 -0.73 -42.09 10.53
N ARG A 513 -0.52 -41.08 11.40
CA ARG A 513 -0.34 -39.67 11.00
C ARG A 513 0.97 -39.45 10.27
N ALA A 514 2.07 -40.05 10.75
CA ALA A 514 3.37 -40.01 10.09
C ALA A 514 3.35 -40.73 8.72
N ILE A 515 2.60 -41.83 8.60
CA ILE A 515 2.40 -42.57 7.34
C ILE A 515 1.54 -41.74 6.37
N LEU A 516 0.47 -41.09 6.83
CA LEU A 516 -0.36 -40.18 6.02
C LEU A 516 0.41 -38.93 5.54
N ALA A 517 1.26 -38.35 6.39
CA ALA A 517 2.16 -37.27 6.01
C ALA A 517 3.18 -37.72 4.95
N LYS A 518 3.77 -38.91 5.10
CA LYS A 518 4.67 -39.52 4.11
C LYS A 518 3.97 -39.93 2.81
N LEU A 519 2.69 -40.27 2.84
CA LEU A 519 1.86 -40.56 1.67
C LEU A 519 1.46 -39.29 0.91
N ARG A 520 1.24 -38.17 1.61
CA ARG A 520 1.05 -36.84 1.01
C ARG A 520 2.28 -36.34 0.26
N ALA A 521 3.47 -36.71 0.72
CA ALA A 521 4.76 -36.30 0.14
C ALA A 521 5.23 -37.16 -1.06
N ARG A 522 4.48 -38.18 -1.49
CA ARG A 522 4.89 -39.05 -2.61
C ARG A 522 4.38 -38.51 -3.96
N PRO A 523 5.25 -38.33 -4.98
CA PRO A 523 4.84 -37.85 -6.29
C PRO A 523 4.09 -38.96 -7.05
N GLY A 524 2.79 -38.77 -7.31
CA GLY A 524 1.97 -39.70 -8.10
C GLY A 524 0.50 -39.28 -8.22
N GLY A 525 0.09 -38.84 -9.41
CA GLY A 525 -1.25 -38.28 -9.67
C GLY A 525 -2.42 -39.26 -9.43
N VAL A 526 -2.20 -40.56 -9.56
CA VAL A 526 -3.26 -41.59 -9.41
C VAL A 526 -3.68 -41.77 -7.95
N VAL A 527 -2.72 -41.76 -7.01
CA VAL A 527 -3.00 -41.86 -5.57
C VAL A 527 -3.71 -40.61 -5.07
N ARG A 528 -3.33 -39.43 -5.57
CA ARG A 528 -3.99 -38.15 -5.26
C ARG A 528 -5.41 -38.06 -5.81
N ALA A 529 -5.66 -38.53 -7.04
CA ALA A 529 -7.00 -38.53 -7.63
C ALA A 529 -7.99 -39.41 -6.84
N LEU A 530 -7.54 -40.61 -6.44
CA LEU A 530 -8.31 -41.52 -5.58
C LEU A 530 -8.56 -40.92 -4.18
N LEU A 531 -7.56 -40.29 -3.57
CA LEU A 531 -7.72 -39.61 -2.28
C LEU A 531 -8.67 -38.40 -2.37
N GLY A 532 -8.61 -37.63 -3.46
CA GLY A 532 -9.51 -36.50 -3.72
C GLY A 532 -10.97 -36.94 -3.87
N LEU A 533 -11.22 -38.11 -4.46
CA LEU A 533 -12.56 -38.69 -4.56
C LEU A 533 -13.13 -39.08 -3.19
N VAL A 534 -12.27 -39.58 -2.29
CA VAL A 534 -12.64 -39.88 -0.89
C VAL A 534 -12.91 -38.60 -0.10
N MET A 535 -12.26 -37.49 -0.44
CA MET A 535 -12.46 -36.18 0.20
C MET A 535 -13.73 -35.43 -0.24
N LEU A 536 -14.41 -35.87 -1.31
CA LEU A 536 -15.71 -35.31 -1.73
C LEU A 536 -16.81 -35.54 -0.69
N VAL A 537 -16.78 -36.70 0.00
CA VAL A 537 -17.76 -37.06 1.03
C VAL A 537 -17.70 -36.10 2.23
N PRO A 538 -16.53 -35.88 2.89
CA PRO A 538 -16.43 -34.90 3.97
C PRO A 538 -16.71 -33.47 3.50
N PHE A 539 -16.36 -33.12 2.25
CA PHE A 539 -16.67 -31.80 1.69
C PHE A 539 -18.18 -31.57 1.52
N ALA A 540 -18.90 -32.54 0.95
CA ALA A 540 -20.36 -32.49 0.83
C ALA A 540 -21.04 -32.46 2.21
N LEU A 541 -20.53 -33.23 3.18
CA LEU A 541 -21.04 -33.22 4.56
C LEU A 541 -20.81 -31.86 5.24
N ARG A 542 -19.67 -31.20 4.98
CA ARG A 542 -19.35 -29.85 5.47
C ARG A 542 -20.29 -28.79 4.90
N LEU A 543 -20.66 -28.89 3.61
CA LEU A 543 -21.57 -27.95 2.95
C LEU A 543 -23.04 -28.15 3.40
N LEU A 544 -23.50 -29.40 3.45
CA LEU A 544 -24.92 -29.72 3.63
C LEU A 544 -25.32 -29.95 5.09
N ALA A 545 -24.38 -30.27 5.97
CA ALA A 545 -24.65 -30.57 7.38
C ALA A 545 -23.44 -30.23 8.29
N PRO A 546 -23.08 -28.94 8.43
CA PRO A 546 -21.86 -28.51 9.12
C PRO A 546 -21.76 -28.99 10.57
N SER A 547 -22.88 -29.08 11.29
CA SER A 547 -22.94 -29.62 12.66
C SER A 547 -22.66 -31.12 12.74
N ARG A 548 -23.13 -31.91 11.76
CA ARG A 548 -22.84 -33.35 11.65
C ARG A 548 -21.41 -33.61 11.20
N PHE A 549 -20.89 -32.78 10.31
CA PHE A 549 -19.48 -32.80 9.92
C PHE A 549 -18.56 -32.50 11.10
N ALA A 550 -18.86 -31.49 11.91
CA ALA A 550 -18.12 -31.20 13.15
C ALA A 550 -18.21 -32.35 14.17
N ALA A 551 -19.35 -33.03 14.28
CA ALA A 551 -19.50 -34.21 15.14
C ALA A 551 -18.74 -35.45 14.61
N TRP A 552 -18.70 -35.64 13.29
CA TRP A 552 -17.95 -36.71 12.63
C TRP A 552 -16.44 -36.48 12.71
N LEU A 553 -15.98 -35.23 12.55
CA LEU A 553 -14.59 -34.86 12.82
C LEU A 553 -14.20 -35.18 14.26
N ARG A 554 -15.05 -34.82 15.24
CA ARG A 554 -14.84 -35.14 16.66
C ARG A 554 -14.78 -36.64 16.97
N ARG A 555 -15.34 -37.51 16.10
CA ARG A 555 -15.20 -38.98 16.21
C ARG A 555 -13.92 -39.52 15.60
N LEU A 556 -13.31 -38.80 14.66
CA LEU A 556 -12.02 -39.10 14.04
C LEU A 556 -10.85 -38.38 14.71
N GLU A 557 -11.14 -37.38 15.54
CA GLU A 557 -10.20 -36.79 16.47
C GLU A 557 -9.71 -37.88 17.40
N THR A 558 -8.51 -38.38 17.11
CA THR A 558 -7.74 -39.15 18.08
C THR A 558 -7.70 -38.36 19.38
N PRO A 559 -7.85 -39.00 20.55
CA PRO A 559 -7.74 -38.30 21.82
C PRO A 559 -6.46 -37.46 21.81
N PRO A 560 -6.50 -36.22 22.33
CA PRO A 560 -5.33 -35.36 22.34
C PRO A 560 -4.19 -36.15 22.98
N VAL A 561 -3.09 -36.27 22.24
CA VAL A 561 -1.87 -36.85 22.79
C VAL A 561 -1.52 -35.98 23.98
N LYS A 562 -1.53 -36.54 25.19
CA LYS A 562 -1.10 -35.79 26.36
C LYS A 562 0.35 -35.39 26.14
N THR A 563 0.57 -34.11 25.95
CA THR A 563 1.90 -33.54 25.79
C THR A 563 2.28 -32.76 27.05
N ARG A 564 3.58 -32.64 27.26
CA ARG A 564 4.18 -31.77 28.28
C ARG A 564 5.19 -30.90 27.59
N VAL A 565 5.15 -29.61 27.89
CA VAL A 565 6.18 -28.67 27.49
C VAL A 565 7.36 -28.84 28.44
N VAL A 566 8.53 -29.12 27.89
CA VAL A 566 9.80 -29.16 28.62
C VAL A 566 10.48 -27.82 28.43
N PHE A 567 10.43 -27.01 29.49
CA PHE A 567 10.97 -25.66 29.52
C PHE A 567 12.11 -25.48 30.54
N GLU A 568 12.27 -26.42 31.48
CA GLU A 568 13.35 -26.38 32.47
C GLU A 568 14.61 -27.07 31.94
N ARG A 569 15.77 -26.44 32.17
CA ARG A 569 17.08 -27.02 31.86
C ARG A 569 17.39 -28.15 32.84
N GLY A 570 17.27 -29.40 32.37
CA GLY A 570 17.68 -30.58 33.14
C GLY A 570 19.21 -30.68 33.29
N PRO A 571 19.71 -31.51 34.22
CA PRO A 571 21.16 -31.66 34.48
C PRO A 571 21.96 -32.21 33.29
N GLU A 572 21.32 -32.85 32.31
CA GLU A 572 21.93 -33.37 31.08
C GLU A 572 21.42 -32.65 29.80
N ALA A 573 20.59 -31.61 29.94
CA ALA A 573 19.93 -30.96 28.80
C ALA A 573 20.57 -29.59 28.48
N GLU A 574 20.97 -29.38 27.22
CA GLU A 574 21.46 -28.09 26.71
C GLU A 574 20.36 -27.04 26.48
N HIS A 575 19.09 -27.39 26.69
CA HIS A 575 17.93 -26.61 26.23
C HIS A 575 16.96 -26.33 27.39
N GLY A 576 16.30 -25.18 27.37
CA GLY A 576 15.42 -24.70 28.43
C GLY A 576 16.03 -23.58 29.28
N PHE A 577 15.24 -23.12 30.26
CA PHE A 577 15.59 -22.09 31.21
C PHE A 577 16.06 -22.71 32.53
N ASP A 578 17.02 -22.08 33.21
CA ASP A 578 17.31 -22.38 34.61
C ASP A 578 16.42 -21.57 35.56
N LEU A 579 16.46 -21.91 36.85
CA LEU A 579 15.59 -21.30 37.86
C LEU A 579 15.88 -19.82 38.06
N ASP A 580 17.14 -19.39 37.95
CA ASP A 580 17.54 -18.00 38.12
C ASP A 580 17.09 -17.16 36.93
N GLU A 581 17.17 -17.68 35.71
CA GLU A 581 16.61 -17.10 34.48
C GLU A 581 15.09 -16.95 34.61
N MET A 582 14.38 -18.01 35.03
CA MET A 582 12.93 -17.97 35.23
C MET A 582 12.53 -16.94 36.30
N ALA A 583 13.22 -16.91 37.43
CA ALA A 583 12.98 -15.94 38.50
C ALA A 583 13.25 -14.52 38.02
N SER A 584 14.31 -14.31 37.22
CA SER A 584 14.67 -13.01 36.65
C SER A 584 13.61 -12.50 35.67
N ILE A 585 13.04 -13.38 34.82
CA ILE A 585 11.95 -13.02 33.90
C ILE A 585 10.73 -12.54 34.69
N VAL A 586 10.32 -13.30 35.72
CA VAL A 586 9.17 -12.93 36.57
C VAL A 586 9.44 -11.64 37.33
N ALA A 587 10.63 -11.49 37.92
CA ALA A 587 11.02 -10.28 38.63
C ALA A 587 11.00 -9.05 37.72
N ALA A 588 11.56 -9.15 36.50
CA ALA A 588 11.52 -8.07 35.51
C ALA A 588 10.08 -7.70 35.13
N LEU A 589 9.20 -8.68 34.95
CA LEU A 589 7.78 -8.46 34.66
C LEU A 589 7.06 -7.77 35.83
N LEU A 590 7.32 -8.16 37.08
CA LEU A 590 6.74 -7.50 38.26
C LEU A 590 7.27 -6.07 38.44
N HIS A 591 8.56 -5.85 38.19
CA HIS A 591 9.20 -4.54 38.27
C HIS A 591 8.61 -3.55 37.27
N THR A 592 8.57 -3.93 35.99
CA THR A 592 8.10 -3.10 34.88
C THR A 592 6.61 -2.78 34.95
N THR A 593 5.80 -3.68 35.51
CA THR A 593 4.37 -3.43 35.79
C THR A 593 4.14 -2.63 37.08
N GLY A 594 5.19 -2.41 37.88
CA GLY A 594 5.13 -1.70 39.16
C GLY A 594 4.46 -2.51 40.28
N MET A 595 4.28 -3.81 40.11
CA MET A 595 3.59 -4.69 41.07
C MET A 595 4.43 -5.05 42.30
N GLU A 596 5.72 -4.68 42.31
CA GLU A 596 6.63 -4.93 43.42
C GLU A 596 6.09 -4.40 44.76
N GLY A 597 6.02 -5.29 45.76
CA GLY A 597 5.54 -4.95 47.10
C GLY A 597 4.02 -4.79 47.25
N ARG A 598 3.23 -5.05 46.19
CA ARG A 598 1.77 -4.84 46.12
C ARG A 598 1.00 -6.07 45.58
N LEU A 599 1.55 -7.27 45.73
CA LEU A 599 0.93 -8.46 45.16
C LEU A 599 -0.42 -8.78 45.83
N ALA A 600 -1.46 -8.87 45.01
CA ALA A 600 -2.77 -9.38 45.42
C ALA A 600 -2.67 -10.88 45.76
N PRO A 601 -3.62 -11.44 46.53
CA PRO A 601 -3.69 -12.87 46.81
C PRO A 601 -3.79 -13.74 45.55
N LEU A 602 -4.33 -13.19 44.46
CA LEU A 602 -4.47 -13.85 43.16
C LEU A 602 -3.78 -13.00 42.09
N VAL A 603 -2.81 -13.60 41.39
CA VAL A 603 -2.13 -12.97 40.24
C VAL A 603 -2.33 -13.86 39.02
N PHE A 604 -2.87 -13.28 37.95
CA PHE A 604 -3.10 -13.95 36.67
C PHE A 604 -2.18 -13.35 35.60
N VAL A 605 -1.68 -14.20 34.71
CA VAL A 605 -1.07 -13.80 33.44
C VAL A 605 -1.96 -14.35 32.33
N ILE A 606 -2.50 -13.46 31.51
CA ILE A 606 -3.47 -13.77 30.47
C ILE A 606 -2.83 -13.36 29.14
N GLY A 607 -2.48 -14.37 28.34
CA GLY A 607 -2.02 -14.18 26.97
C GLY A 607 -3.03 -14.72 25.97
N HIS A 608 -3.04 -14.16 24.78
CA HIS A 608 -3.82 -14.67 23.65
C HIS A 608 -2.92 -15.41 22.64
N GLY A 609 -3.45 -16.45 22.00
CA GLY A 609 -2.76 -17.10 20.90
C GLY A 609 -2.58 -16.16 19.70
N ALA A 610 -1.52 -16.37 18.92
CA ALA A 610 -1.44 -15.84 17.56
C ALA A 610 -2.41 -16.67 16.70
N THR A 611 -3.50 -16.07 16.25
CA THR A 611 -4.44 -16.69 15.29
C THR A 611 -3.80 -16.91 13.93
#